data_AF-A0A527VAB4-F1
#
_entry.id   AF-A0A527VAB4-F1
#
_cell.length_a   1.000
_cell.length_b   1.000
_cell.length_c   1.000
_cell.angle_alpha   90.00
_cell.angle_beta   90.00
_cell.angle_gamma   90.00
#
_symmetry.space_group_name_H-M   'P 1'
#
loop_
_entity.id
_entity.type
_entity.pdbx_description
1 polymer ?
#
loop_
_entity_poly.entity_id
_entity_poly.type
_entity_poly.pdbx_seq_one_letter_code
_entity_poly.pdbx_strand_id
1 'polypeptide(L)'
;MLPSTHAVVRGTSAIKDFWNGLISAGVKDHRIEMIDAQAVGDIGYATGKWSANALGEDGKTQHYEGTIVTIFRRQGDGSWRACLHTWN
;
A
#
# COMPACT_ATOMS: atom_id res chain seq x y z
N MET A 1 2.59 -6.02 5.36
CA MET A 1 2.31 -4.59 5.19
C MET A 1 2.74 -3.85 6.44
N LEU A 2 3.32 -2.67 6.25
CA LEU A 2 3.73 -1.74 7.30
C LEU A 2 3.06 -0.39 7.01
N PRO A 3 1.77 -0.21 7.37
CA PRO A 3 1.07 1.05 7.23
C PRO A 3 1.69 2.17 8.08
N SER A 4 1.31 3.42 7.79
CA SER A 4 1.71 4.60 8.57
C SER A 4 1.25 4.59 10.04
N THR A 5 0.35 3.68 10.41
CA THR A 5 -0.14 3.48 11.79
C THR A 5 0.84 2.74 12.72
N HIS A 6 2.06 2.43 12.25
CA HIS A 6 3.07 1.61 12.95
C HIS A 6 2.68 0.13 13.17
N ALA A 7 1.51 -0.30 12.70
CA ALA A 7 1.10 -1.70 12.78
C ALA A 7 1.98 -2.60 11.88
N VAL A 8 2.19 -3.85 12.30
CA VAL A 8 2.81 -4.88 11.48
C VAL A 8 1.74 -5.88 11.04
N VAL A 9 1.25 -5.76 9.80
CA VAL A 9 0.15 -6.59 9.30
C VAL A 9 0.72 -7.71 8.41
N ARG A 10 0.47 -8.97 8.78
CA ARG A 10 1.02 -10.17 8.11
C ARG A 10 -0.09 -11.14 7.70
N GLY A 11 0.09 -11.79 6.54
CA GLY A 11 -0.87 -12.77 6.01
C GLY A 11 -2.02 -12.13 5.23
N THR A 12 -2.51 -12.84 4.21
CA THR A 12 -3.53 -12.32 3.28
C THR A 12 -4.86 -11.99 3.96
N SER A 13 -5.27 -12.76 4.98
CA SER A 13 -6.48 -12.49 5.75
C SER A 13 -6.40 -11.16 6.50
N ALA A 14 -5.36 -10.96 7.32
CA ALA A 14 -5.21 -9.72 8.09
C ALA A 14 -5.00 -8.50 7.19
N ILE A 15 -4.32 -8.66 6.04
CA ILE A 15 -4.20 -7.60 5.03
C ILE A 15 -5.56 -7.25 4.44
N LYS A 16 -6.40 -8.24 4.11
CA LYS A 16 -7.77 -8.02 3.63
C LYS A 16 -8.60 -7.26 4.67
N ASP A 17 -8.54 -7.67 5.93
CA ASP A 17 -9.32 -7.04 7.00
C ASP A 17 -8.87 -5.59 7.24
N PHE A 18 -7.57 -5.31 7.18
CA PHE A 18 -7.03 -3.96 7.26
C PHE A 18 -7.60 -3.04 6.16
N TRP A 19 -7.55 -3.48 4.90
CA TRP A 19 -8.06 -2.68 3.78
C TRP A 19 -9.58 -2.52 3.81
N ASN A 20 -10.30 -3.58 4.16
CA ASN A 20 -11.75 -3.50 4.35
C ASN A 20 -12.12 -2.46 5.40
N GLY A 21 -11.38 -2.37 6.52
CA GLY A 21 -11.59 -1.36 7.55
C GLY A 21 -11.49 0.07 7.00
N LEU A 22 -10.45 0.37 6.23
CA LEU A 22 -10.27 1.69 5.60
C LEU A 22 -11.39 2.01 4.61
N ILE A 23 -11.75 1.05 3.75
CA ILE A 23 -12.82 1.22 2.75
C ILE A 23 -14.17 1.46 3.44
N SER A 24 -14.49 0.65 4.46
CA SER A 24 -15.73 0.81 5.24
C SER A 24 -15.78 2.12 6.03
N ALA A 25 -14.62 2.67 6.41
CA ALA A 25 -14.51 3.99 7.03
C ALA A 25 -14.64 5.15 6.03
N GLY A 26 -14.81 4.88 4.73
CA GLY A 26 -15.04 5.89 3.70
C GLY A 26 -13.79 6.37 2.99
N VAL A 27 -12.65 5.68 3.13
CA VAL A 27 -11.46 5.95 2.31
C VAL A 27 -11.78 5.62 0.86
N LYS A 28 -11.50 6.57 -0.04
CA LYS A 28 -11.81 6.49 -1.47
C LYS A 28 -10.76 7.22 -2.30
N ASP A 29 -10.92 7.15 -3.62
CA ASP A 29 -10.05 7.82 -4.60
C ASP A 29 -8.56 7.47 -4.42
N HIS A 30 -8.29 6.25 -3.95
CA HIS A 30 -6.92 5.78 -3.73
C HIS A 30 -6.17 5.70 -5.06
N ARG A 31 -5.00 6.34 -5.13
CA ARG A 31 -4.15 6.41 -6.31
C ARG A 31 -2.70 6.10 -5.95
N ILE A 32 -2.02 5.42 -6.87
CA ILE A 32 -0.56 5.27 -6.85
C ILE A 32 0.00 5.87 -8.13
N GLU A 33 0.99 6.74 -7.98
CA GLU A 33 1.83 7.22 -9.07
C GLU A 33 3.22 6.60 -8.94
N MET A 34 3.55 5.69 -9.86
CA MET A 34 4.84 5.00 -9.88
C MET A 34 5.94 5.96 -10.34
N ILE A 35 7.00 6.08 -9.55
CA ILE A 35 8.18 6.88 -9.90
C ILE A 35 9.24 6.00 -10.54
N ASP A 36 9.55 4.87 -9.92
CA ASP A 36 10.59 3.95 -10.39
C ASP A 36 10.27 2.51 -9.99
N ALA A 37 10.80 1.56 -10.77
CA ALA A 37 10.76 0.15 -10.46
C ALA A 37 12.03 -0.52 -10.99
N GLN A 38 12.75 -1.21 -10.11
CA GLN A 38 14.00 -1.91 -10.42
C GLN A 38 13.93 -3.34 -9.92
N ALA A 39 14.73 -4.22 -10.53
CA ALA A 39 14.84 -5.61 -10.10
C ALA A 39 16.30 -6.07 -10.05
N VAL A 40 16.63 -6.83 -9.00
CA VAL A 40 17.90 -7.50 -8.82
C VAL A 40 17.61 -8.98 -8.56
N GLY A 41 17.85 -9.82 -9.57
CA GLY A 41 17.45 -11.24 -9.54
C GLY A 41 15.94 -11.40 -9.40
N ASP A 42 15.53 -12.17 -8.40
CA ASP A 42 14.12 -12.44 -8.10
C ASP A 42 13.48 -11.44 -7.13
N ILE A 43 14.15 -10.33 -6.81
CA ILE A 43 13.63 -9.27 -5.96
C ILE A 43 13.46 -8.00 -6.79
N GLY A 44 12.27 -7.42 -6.72
CA GLY A 44 11.94 -6.14 -7.33
C GLY A 44 11.56 -5.13 -6.26
N TYR A 45 11.90 -3.87 -6.43
CA TYR A 45 11.42 -2.79 -5.58
C TYR A 45 10.84 -1.68 -6.44
N ALA A 46 9.64 -1.25 -6.07
CA ALA A 46 8.92 -0.15 -6.67
C ALA A 46 8.83 1.00 -5.66
N THR A 47 9.03 2.21 -6.14
CA THR A 47 8.82 3.44 -5.37
C THR A 47 7.81 4.32 -6.09
N GLY A 48 7.01 5.05 -5.31
CA GLY A 48 6.01 5.94 -5.87
C GLY A 48 5.45 6.91 -4.84
N LYS A 49 4.45 7.67 -5.29
CA LYS A 49 3.57 8.44 -4.42
C LYS A 49 2.24 7.73 -4.29
N TRP A 50 1.61 7.86 -3.13
CA TRP A 50 0.23 7.45 -2.94
C TRP A 50 -0.61 8.65 -2.53
N SER A 51 -1.90 8.60 -2.85
CA SER A 51 -2.88 9.52 -2.30
C SER A 51 -4.24 8.87 -2.14
N ALA A 52 -5.05 9.41 -1.23
CA ALA A 52 -6.44 8.99 -1.01
C ALA A 52 -7.24 10.10 -0.33
N ASN A 53 -8.56 9.98 -0.36
CA ASN A 53 -9.47 10.86 0.35
C ASN A 53 -10.14 10.08 1.50
N ALA A 54 -10.19 10.65 2.70
CA ALA A 54 -10.87 10.05 3.86
C ALA A 54 -11.70 11.10 4.61
N LEU A 55 -12.64 10.66 5.45
CA LEU A 55 -13.37 11.56 6.34
C LEU A 55 -12.46 12.00 7.50
N GLY A 56 -12.30 13.30 7.69
CA GLY A 56 -11.66 13.90 8.86
C GLY A 56 -12.61 13.91 10.06
N GLU A 57 -12.08 14.28 11.23
CA GLU A 57 -12.85 14.34 12.49
C GLU A 57 -14.03 15.33 12.44
N ASP A 58 -13.93 16.36 11.60
CA ASP A 58 -14.99 17.35 11.37
C ASP A 58 -16.07 16.87 10.39
N GLY A 59 -15.98 15.61 9.94
CA GLY A 59 -16.88 14.99 8.98
C GLY A 59 -16.66 15.43 7.53
N LYS A 60 -15.64 16.27 7.25
CA LYS A 60 -15.32 16.68 5.88
C LYS A 60 -14.34 15.71 5.23
N THR A 61 -14.37 15.65 3.91
CA THR A 61 -13.37 14.91 3.15
C THR A 61 -12.02 15.64 3.23
N GLN A 62 -11.00 14.92 3.67
CA GLN A 62 -9.62 15.35 3.72
C GLN A 62 -8.79 14.52 2.74
N HIS A 63 -7.85 15.20 2.07
CA HIS A 63 -6.88 14.58 1.18
C HIS A 63 -5.63 14.15 1.98
N TYR A 64 -5.17 12.93 1.73
CA TYR A 64 -3.95 12.37 2.29
C TYR A 64 -3.05 11.92 1.17
N GLU A 65 -1.75 12.13 1.33
CA GLU A 65 -0.74 11.72 0.37
C GLU A 65 0.59 11.45 1.07
N GLY A 66 1.44 10.70 0.37
CA GLY A 66 2.77 10.38 0.87
C GLY A 66 3.57 9.55 -0.13
N THR A 67 4.60 8.89 0.38
CA THR A 67 5.48 8.02 -0.41
C THR A 67 5.20 6.57 -0.11
N ILE A 68 5.42 5.71 -1.11
CA ILE A 68 5.13 4.29 -1.01
C ILE A 68 6.27 3.46 -1.57
N VAL A 69 6.59 2.35 -0.89
CA VAL A 69 7.55 1.35 -1.34
C VAL A 69 6.89 -0.02 -1.35
N THR A 70 7.02 -0.73 -2.45
CA THR A 70 6.59 -2.13 -2.56
C THR A 70 7.75 -3.00 -2.99
N ILE A 71 8.08 -4.01 -2.19
CA ILE A 71 9.04 -5.05 -2.55
C ILE A 71 8.25 -6.24 -3.10
N PHE A 72 8.67 -6.73 -4.26
CA PHE A 72 8.12 -7.88 -4.93
C PHE A 72 9.14 -9.01 -4.96
N ARG A 73 8.66 -10.25 -4.96
CA ARG A 73 9.46 -11.44 -5.27
C ARG A 73 8.88 -12.15 -6.48
N ARG A 74 9.76 -12.52 -7.41
CA ARG A 74 9.44 -13.37 -8.54
C ARG A 74 9.21 -14.80 -8.05
N GLN A 75 8.12 -15.41 -8.46
CA GLN A 75 7.75 -16.78 -8.12
C GLN A 75 8.32 -17.76 -9.16
N GLY A 76 8.28 -19.06 -8.86
CA GLY A 76 8.75 -20.10 -9.79
C GLY A 76 7.98 -20.16 -11.12
N ASP A 77 6.74 -19.66 -11.14
CA ASP A 77 5.92 -19.50 -12.36
C ASP A 77 6.20 -18.20 -13.13
N GLY A 78 7.19 -17.40 -12.69
CA GLY A 78 7.57 -16.12 -13.29
C GLY A 78 6.70 -14.92 -12.84
N SER A 79 5.62 -15.15 -12.09
CA SER A 79 4.78 -14.06 -11.58
C SER A 79 5.51 -13.25 -10.50
N TRP A 80 5.23 -11.95 -10.41
CA TRP A 80 5.72 -11.11 -9.30
C TRP A 80 4.63 -10.98 -8.23
N ARG A 81 4.98 -11.21 -6.97
CA ARG A 81 4.06 -11.04 -5.83
C ARG A 81 4.65 -10.08 -4.81
N ALA A 82 3.82 -9.20 -4.26
CA ALA A 82 4.24 -8.28 -3.21
C ALA A 82 4.62 -9.06 -1.94
N CYS A 83 5.81 -8.79 -1.41
CA CYS A 83 6.33 -9.36 -0.17
C CYS A 83 6.29 -8.35 0.98
N LEU A 84 6.56 -7.08 0.66
CA LEU A 84 6.50 -5.98 1.62
C LEU A 84 5.88 -4.78 0.93
N HIS A 85 5.05 -4.06 1.67
CA HIS A 85 4.38 -2.86 1.21
C HIS A 85 4.29 -1.91 2.39
N THR A 86 4.83 -0.70 2.24
CA THR A 86 4.95 0.29 3.30
C THR A 86 4.82 1.70 2.74
N TRP A 87 4.27 2.60 3.54
CA TRP A 87 4.05 3.99 3.18
C TRP A 87 4.02 4.87 4.44
N ASN A 88 4.14 6.19 4.24
CA ASN A 88 3.95 7.21 5.26
C ASN A 88 2.73 8.07 4.97
#